data_AF-A0A973MKK1-F1
#
_entry.id   AF-A0A973MKK1-F1
#
_cell.length_a   1.000
_cell.length_b   1.000
_cell.length_c   1.000
_cell.angle_alpha   90.00
_cell.angle_beta   90.00
_cell.angle_gamma   90.00
#
_symmetry.space_group_name_H-M   'P 1'
#
loop_
_entity.id
_entity.type
_entity.pdbx_description
1 polymer ?
#
loop_
_entity_poly.entity_id
_entity_poly.type
_entity_poly.pdbx_seq_one_letter_code
_entity_poly.pdbx_strand_id
1 'polypeptide(L)'
;MDGTETEFAQRWGKWLSAKLAAKQWSGADLRRAIEAAGGTVGASQVSRWTNGEQRPSLKGARLVADALGVSRSEVFAVAGHSEDIGSAESPPIVVTDPAEVFIQQIRSRGFPKAVEGPLIERVRAEIERRRQTLEQELDTVAVAMNETSDES
;
A
#
# COMPACT_ATOMS: atom_id res chain seq x y z
N MET A 1 -15.71 -21.93 -23.37
CA MET A 1 -16.18 -21.25 -22.16
C MET A 1 -15.04 -21.28 -21.16
N ASP A 2 -14.78 -20.13 -20.55
CA ASP A 2 -13.61 -19.78 -19.73
C ASP A 2 -13.51 -20.66 -18.46
N GLY A 3 -12.76 -21.77 -18.54
CA GLY A 3 -12.52 -22.63 -17.37
C GLY A 3 -11.82 -21.89 -16.22
N THR A 4 -10.98 -20.93 -16.58
CA THR A 4 -10.20 -20.06 -15.69
C THR A 4 -11.06 -19.20 -14.77
N GLU A 5 -12.15 -18.59 -15.27
CA GLU A 5 -13.00 -17.73 -14.44
C GLU A 5 -13.74 -18.53 -13.35
N THR A 6 -14.23 -19.71 -13.70
CA THR A 6 -14.92 -20.61 -12.77
C THR A 6 -13.97 -21.12 -11.69
N GLU A 7 -12.74 -21.51 -12.08
CA GLU A 7 -11.71 -21.94 -11.13
C GLU A 7 -11.35 -20.84 -10.12
N PHE A 8 -11.22 -19.59 -10.57
CA PHE A 8 -10.94 -18.46 -9.68
C PHE A 8 -12.11 -18.17 -8.73
N ALA A 9 -13.35 -18.23 -9.21
CA ALA A 9 -14.53 -18.05 -8.38
C ALA A 9 -14.62 -19.14 -7.29
N GLN A 10 -14.40 -20.41 -7.65
CA GLN A 10 -14.39 -21.52 -6.69
C GLN A 10 -13.28 -21.42 -5.66
N ARG A 11 -12.05 -21.09 -6.10
CA ARG A 11 -10.91 -20.88 -5.21
C ARG A 11 -11.16 -19.72 -4.24
N TRP A 12 -11.74 -18.63 -4.74
CA TRP A 12 -12.15 -17.48 -3.95
C TRP A 12 -13.17 -17.86 -2.88
N GLY A 13 -14.27 -18.52 -3.25
CA GLY A 13 -15.33 -18.87 -2.31
C GLY A 13 -14.85 -19.79 -1.20
N LYS A 14 -14.00 -20.77 -1.52
CA LYS A 14 -13.35 -21.65 -0.54
C LYS A 14 -12.46 -20.87 0.43
N TRP A 15 -11.61 -19.98 -0.09
CA TRP A 15 -10.73 -19.16 0.75
C TRP A 15 -11.53 -18.21 1.64
N LEU A 16 -12.52 -17.50 1.10
CA LEU A 16 -13.33 -16.54 1.84
C LEU A 16 -14.12 -17.24 2.95
N SER A 17 -14.75 -18.37 2.64
CA SER A 17 -15.48 -19.16 3.63
C SER A 17 -14.57 -19.66 4.76
N ALA A 18 -13.34 -20.06 4.46
CA ALA A 18 -12.36 -20.45 5.47
C ALA A 18 -11.94 -19.27 6.37
N LYS A 19 -11.72 -18.09 5.81
CA LYS A 19 -11.38 -16.87 6.59
C LYS A 19 -12.54 -16.43 7.48
N LEU A 20 -13.78 -16.51 6.98
CA LEU A 20 -14.97 -16.22 7.78
C LEU A 20 -15.15 -17.23 8.91
N ALA A 21 -15.01 -18.53 8.62
CA ALA A 21 -15.08 -19.57 9.64
C ALA A 21 -14.02 -19.40 10.74
N ALA A 22 -12.77 -19.06 10.38
CA ALA A 22 -11.70 -18.79 11.34
C ALA A 22 -11.99 -17.60 12.26
N LYS A 23 -12.75 -16.61 11.78
CA LYS A 23 -13.23 -15.47 12.57
C LYS A 23 -14.59 -15.70 13.23
N GLN A 24 -15.21 -16.86 13.02
CA GLN A 24 -16.61 -17.14 13.40
C GLN A 24 -17.61 -16.11 12.85
N TRP A 25 -17.34 -15.59 11.64
CA TRP A 25 -18.16 -14.59 10.97
C TRP A 25 -19.16 -15.22 10.02
N SER A 26 -20.37 -14.67 9.99
CA SER A 26 -21.34 -14.92 8.93
C SER A 26 -21.11 -13.99 7.74
N GLY A 27 -21.79 -14.25 6.61
CA GLY A 27 -21.81 -13.29 5.48
C GLY A 27 -22.40 -11.93 5.86
N ALA A 28 -23.32 -11.88 6.84
CA ALA A 28 -23.84 -10.62 7.36
C ALA A 28 -22.78 -9.84 8.16
N ASP A 29 -21.92 -10.54 8.90
CA ASP A 29 -20.83 -9.90 9.65
C ASP A 29 -19.76 -9.36 8.72
N LEU A 30 -19.42 -10.10 7.66
CA LEU A 30 -18.55 -9.57 6.60
C LEU A 30 -19.12 -8.28 5.99
N ARG A 31 -20.42 -8.26 5.68
CA ARG A 31 -21.06 -7.06 5.14
C ARG A 31 -20.96 -5.89 6.11
N ARG A 32 -21.25 -6.10 7.39
CA ARG A 32 -21.13 -5.08 8.44
C ARG A 32 -19.69 -4.57 8.56
N ALA A 33 -18.70 -5.45 8.47
CA ALA A 33 -17.29 -5.07 8.51
C ALA A 33 -16.90 -4.22 7.29
N ILE A 34 -17.41 -4.57 6.10
CA ILE A 34 -17.21 -3.77 4.87
C ILE A 34 -17.85 -2.38 5.01
N GLU A 35 -19.07 -2.31 5.55
CA GLU A 35 -19.77 -1.04 5.82
C GLU A 35 -18.99 -0.16 6.82
N ALA A 36 -18.46 -0.77 7.89
CA ALA A 36 -17.62 -0.08 8.87
C ALA A 36 -16.31 0.47 8.28
N ALA A 37 -15.78 -0.19 7.24
CA ALA A 37 -14.60 0.27 6.49
C ALA A 37 -14.93 1.32 5.39
N GLY A 38 -16.17 1.81 5.32
CA GLY A 38 -16.62 2.81 4.33
C GLY A 38 -16.97 2.21 2.96
N GLY A 39 -17.10 0.88 2.87
CA GLY A 39 -17.55 0.18 1.68
C GLY A 39 -19.06 -0.07 1.66
N THR A 40 -19.55 -0.61 0.54
CA THR A 40 -20.93 -1.09 0.44
C THR A 40 -20.96 -2.31 -0.47
N VAL A 41 -21.62 -3.38 0.00
CA VAL A 41 -21.79 -4.62 -0.75
C VAL A 41 -23.17 -5.22 -0.45
N GLY A 42 -23.85 -5.73 -1.48
CA GLY A 42 -25.15 -6.37 -1.32
C GLY A 42 -25.04 -7.76 -0.69
N ALA A 43 -26.06 -8.19 0.08
CA ALA A 43 -26.09 -9.52 0.69
C ALA A 43 -26.01 -10.65 -0.36
N SER A 44 -26.71 -10.49 -1.49
CA SER A 44 -26.67 -11.45 -2.61
C SER A 44 -25.27 -11.56 -3.23
N GLN A 45 -24.51 -10.46 -3.25
CA GLN A 45 -23.15 -10.45 -3.77
C GLN A 45 -22.19 -11.17 -2.83
N VAL A 46 -22.32 -10.96 -1.52
CA VAL A 46 -21.55 -11.72 -0.51
C VAL A 46 -21.85 -13.21 -0.62
N SER A 47 -23.12 -13.59 -0.78
CA SER A 47 -23.53 -14.99 -0.97
C SER A 47 -22.86 -15.62 -2.20
N ARG A 48 -22.88 -14.93 -3.36
CA ARG A 48 -22.24 -15.41 -4.59
C ARG A 48 -20.72 -15.55 -4.43
N TRP A 49 -20.10 -14.65 -3.67
CA TRP A 49 -18.68 -14.73 -3.35
C TRP A 49 -18.35 -15.93 -2.47
N THR A 50 -19.08 -16.15 -1.38
CA THR A 50 -18.83 -17.27 -0.47
C THR A 50 -19.11 -18.63 -1.11
N ASN A 51 -20.11 -18.72 -1.99
CA ASN A 51 -20.45 -19.95 -2.70
C ASN A 51 -19.52 -20.22 -3.91
N GLY A 52 -18.61 -19.30 -4.23
CA GLY A 52 -17.75 -19.41 -5.40
C GLY A 52 -18.50 -19.37 -6.74
N GLU A 53 -19.71 -18.81 -6.74
CA GLU A 53 -20.52 -18.57 -7.95
C GLU A 53 -20.01 -17.37 -8.74
N GLN A 54 -19.34 -16.43 -8.05
CA GLN A 54 -18.84 -15.21 -8.67
C GLN A 54 -17.47 -14.83 -8.10
N ARG A 55 -16.53 -14.56 -9.00
CA ARG A 55 -15.25 -13.92 -8.67
C ARG A 55 -15.47 -12.46 -8.27
N PRO A 56 -14.83 -11.95 -7.21
CA PRO A 56 -14.92 -10.54 -6.86
C PRO A 56 -14.18 -9.68 -7.91
N SER A 57 -14.70 -8.49 -8.17
CA SER A 57 -13.92 -7.46 -8.86
C SER A 57 -12.74 -7.01 -7.99
N LEU A 58 -11.78 -6.29 -8.57
CA LEU A 58 -10.61 -5.78 -7.86
C LEU A 58 -11.02 -4.85 -6.69
N LYS A 59 -12.05 -4.02 -6.90
CA LYS A 59 -12.68 -3.21 -5.84
C LYS A 59 -13.30 -4.09 -4.75
N GLY A 60 -14.03 -5.15 -5.12
CA GLY A 60 -14.64 -6.07 -4.17
C GLY A 60 -13.61 -6.83 -3.33
N ALA A 61 -12.55 -7.32 -3.96
CA ALA A 61 -11.42 -7.96 -3.29
C ALA A 61 -10.74 -7.01 -2.30
N ARG A 62 -10.54 -5.74 -2.67
CA ARG A 62 -10.00 -4.72 -1.76
C ARG A 62 -10.88 -4.51 -0.53
N LEU A 63 -12.19 -4.38 -0.72
CA LEU A 63 -13.14 -4.23 0.41
C LEU A 63 -13.07 -5.43 1.37
N VAL A 64 -12.95 -6.65 0.84
CA VAL A 64 -12.84 -7.86 1.64
C VAL A 64 -11.49 -7.91 2.38
N ALA A 65 -10.39 -7.49 1.74
CA ALA A 65 -9.08 -7.39 2.38
C ALA A 65 -9.10 -6.42 3.57
N ASP A 66 -9.64 -5.21 3.34
CA ASP A 66 -9.75 -4.17 4.36
C ASP A 66 -10.67 -4.63 5.53
N ALA A 67 -11.78 -5.33 5.23
CA ALA A 67 -12.70 -5.85 6.24
C ALA A 67 -12.14 -7.03 7.07
N LEU A 68 -11.36 -7.92 6.44
CA LEU A 68 -10.76 -9.06 7.12
C LEU A 68 -9.44 -8.70 7.84
N GLY A 69 -8.84 -7.55 7.53
CA GLY A 69 -7.54 -7.14 8.04
C GLY A 69 -6.39 -7.97 7.50
N VAL A 70 -6.48 -8.41 6.24
CA VAL A 70 -5.46 -9.24 5.56
C VAL A 70 -4.77 -8.45 4.45
N SER A 71 -3.60 -8.89 3.99
CA SER A 71 -2.86 -8.19 2.94
C SER A 71 -3.63 -8.23 1.61
N ARG A 72 -3.70 -7.11 0.90
CA ARG A 72 -4.38 -7.03 -0.41
C ARG A 72 -3.76 -7.97 -1.43
N SER A 73 -2.44 -8.14 -1.40
CA SER A 73 -1.69 -9.10 -2.21
C SER A 73 -2.21 -10.53 -2.05
N GLU A 74 -2.42 -11.01 -0.81
CA GLU A 74 -2.98 -12.34 -0.56
C GLU A 74 -4.36 -12.48 -1.20
N VAL A 75 -5.21 -11.47 -1.02
CA VAL A 75 -6.60 -11.49 -1.52
C VAL A 75 -6.66 -11.43 -3.04
N PHE A 76 -5.81 -10.62 -3.67
CA PHE A 76 -5.73 -10.50 -5.13
C PHE A 76 -5.22 -11.78 -5.78
N ALA A 77 -4.14 -12.35 -5.23
CA ALA A 77 -3.58 -13.62 -5.70
C ALA A 77 -4.64 -14.73 -5.68
N VAL A 78 -5.42 -14.84 -4.60
CA VAL A 78 -6.50 -15.84 -4.47
C VAL A 78 -7.65 -15.56 -5.45
N ALA A 79 -8.06 -14.29 -5.59
CA ALA A 79 -9.09 -13.89 -6.54
C ALA A 79 -8.66 -14.04 -8.01
N GLY A 80 -7.39 -14.41 -8.27
CA GLY A 80 -6.86 -14.53 -9.62
C GLY A 80 -6.64 -13.18 -10.30
N HIS A 81 -6.65 -12.10 -9.52
CA HIS A 81 -6.17 -10.82 -10.01
C HIS A 81 -4.66 -10.98 -10.06
N SER A 82 -4.11 -11.09 -11.28
CA SER A 82 -2.68 -10.89 -11.49
C SER A 82 -2.34 -9.63 -10.75
N GLU A 83 -1.41 -9.77 -9.83
CA GLU A 83 -0.86 -8.69 -9.06
C GLU A 83 -0.20 -7.73 -10.07
N ASP A 84 -1.01 -6.87 -10.67
CA ASP A 84 -0.61 -5.51 -10.99
C ASP A 84 -0.43 -4.85 -9.62
N ILE A 85 0.66 -5.21 -8.96
CA ILE A 85 1.17 -4.53 -7.78
C ILE A 85 1.60 -3.16 -8.29
N GLY A 86 0.65 -2.25 -8.52
CA GLY A 86 0.96 -0.85 -8.78
C GLY A 86 1.27 -0.46 -10.22
N SER A 87 0.26 -0.47 -11.09
CA SER A 87 -0.01 0.66 -12.01
C SER A 87 -0.84 1.75 -11.30
N ALA A 88 -0.73 1.81 -9.97
CA ALA A 88 -0.30 3.04 -9.34
C ALA A 88 1.22 3.07 -9.42
N GLU A 89 1.77 3.85 -10.33
CA GLU A 89 3.11 4.42 -10.18
C GLU A 89 3.18 5.10 -8.80
N SER A 90 3.52 4.36 -7.74
CA SER A 90 4.73 4.77 -7.07
C SER A 90 5.80 4.38 -8.06
N PRO A 91 6.57 5.33 -8.62
CA PRO A 91 7.74 4.95 -9.38
C PRO A 91 8.55 3.97 -8.53
N PRO A 92 9.46 3.17 -9.11
CA PRO A 92 10.48 2.51 -8.31
C PRO A 92 10.93 3.50 -7.23
N ILE A 93 11.24 3.04 -6.02
CA ILE A 93 12.12 3.84 -5.17
C ILE A 93 13.50 3.84 -5.89
N VAL A 94 13.56 4.42 -7.11
CA VAL A 94 14.59 5.35 -7.51
C VAL A 94 14.72 6.21 -6.30
N VAL A 95 15.89 6.15 -5.67
CA VAL A 95 16.37 7.06 -4.64
C VAL A 95 15.64 8.38 -4.78
N THR A 96 14.49 8.50 -4.13
CA THR A 96 13.61 9.63 -4.35
C THR A 96 14.12 10.59 -3.33
N ASP A 97 14.69 11.69 -3.82
CA ASP A 97 15.09 12.82 -3.00
C ASP A 97 14.16 12.89 -1.77
N PRO A 98 14.69 12.71 -0.54
CA PRO A 98 13.89 12.72 0.67
C PRO A 98 12.94 13.92 0.77
N ALA A 99 13.27 15.03 0.07
CA ALA A 99 12.42 16.18 -0.08
C ALA A 99 11.10 15.86 -0.81
N GLU A 100 11.14 15.13 -1.92
CA GLU A 100 9.93 14.82 -2.71
C GLU A 100 8.97 13.90 -1.96
N VAL A 101 9.49 12.96 -1.16
CA VAL A 101 8.67 12.10 -0.28
C VAL A 101 7.92 12.94 0.75
N PHE A 102 8.61 13.91 1.37
CA PHE A 102 8.01 14.79 2.37
C PHE A 102 6.99 15.76 1.73
N ILE A 103 7.29 16.27 0.53
CA ILE A 103 6.39 17.14 -0.25
C ILE A 103 5.09 16.40 -0.62
N GLN A 104 5.18 15.15 -1.06
CA GLN A 104 4.01 14.29 -1.31
C GLN A 104 3.14 14.12 -0.06
N GLN A 105 3.77 13.98 1.12
CA GLN A 105 3.05 13.82 2.38
C GLN A 105 2.36 15.11 2.83
N ILE A 106 2.97 16.29 2.59
CA ILE A 106 2.33 17.60 2.83
C ILE A 106 1.11 17.77 1.93
N ARG A 107 1.23 17.47 0.63
CA ARG A 107 0.12 17.55 -0.33
C ARG A 107 -1.05 16.65 0.06
N SER A 108 -0.74 15.43 0.50
CA SER A 108 -1.75 14.45 0.90
C SER A 108 -2.54 14.84 2.15
N ARG A 109 -2.05 15.78 2.97
CA ARG A 109 -2.74 16.28 4.15
C ARG A 109 -3.77 17.38 3.86
N GLY A 110 -3.82 17.90 2.62
CA GLY A 110 -4.81 18.88 2.20
C GLY A 110 -4.64 20.28 2.81
N PHE A 111 -3.39 20.72 3.04
CA PHE A 111 -3.15 22.08 3.52
C PHE A 111 -3.61 23.14 2.49
N PRO A 112 -4.04 24.33 2.94
CA PRO A 112 -4.30 25.45 2.05
C PRO A 112 -3.03 25.83 1.26
N LYS A 113 -3.16 26.15 -0.04
CA LYS A 113 -2.03 26.49 -0.93
C LYS A 113 -1.15 27.64 -0.40
N ALA A 114 -1.73 28.58 0.35
CA ALA A 114 -1.02 29.68 0.98
C ALA A 114 -0.01 29.22 2.06
N VAL A 115 -0.20 28.02 2.62
CA VAL A 115 0.66 27.41 3.64
C VAL A 115 1.54 26.31 3.02
N GLU A 116 1.03 25.61 2.01
CA GLU A 116 1.76 24.55 1.29
C GLU A 116 3.09 25.05 0.70
N GLY A 117 3.07 26.17 -0.03
CA GLY A 117 4.27 26.73 -0.67
C GLY A 117 5.42 27.01 0.32
N PRO A 118 5.19 27.82 1.36
CA PRO A 118 6.22 28.12 2.37
C PRO A 118 6.74 26.90 3.12
N LEU A 119 5.88 25.89 3.38
CA LEU A 119 6.31 24.64 4.03
C LEU A 119 7.22 23.82 3.13
N ILE A 120 6.89 23.70 1.85
CA ILE A 120 7.72 22.98 0.86
C ILE A 120 9.10 23.65 0.75
N GLU A 121 9.14 24.98 0.64
CA GLU A 121 10.38 25.74 0.54
C GLU A 121 11.26 25.54 1.77
N ARG A 122 10.65 25.61 2.97
CA ARG A 122 11.36 25.40 4.24
C ARG A 122 11.94 23.99 4.36
N VAL A 123 11.20 22.97 3.92
CA VAL A 123 11.66 21.58 3.93
C VAL A 123 12.84 21.39 2.98
N ARG A 124 12.77 21.94 1.76
CA ARG A 124 13.87 21.87 0.79
C ARG A 124 15.14 22.53 1.33
N ALA A 125 15.02 23.73 1.91
CA ALA A 125 16.15 24.45 2.47
C ALA A 125 16.81 23.69 3.65
N GLU A 126 16.02 23.05 4.50
CA GLU A 126 16.53 22.29 5.64
C GLU A 126 17.25 21.00 5.20
N ILE A 127 16.72 20.30 4.20
CA ILE A 127 17.35 19.08 3.65
C ILE A 127 18.69 19.43 3.01
N GLU A 128 18.74 20.50 2.21
CA GLU A 128 19.98 20.94 1.56
C GLU A 128 21.06 21.34 2.58
N ARG A 129 20.67 22.07 3.64
CA ARG A 129 21.59 22.43 4.72
C ARG A 129 22.20 21.18 5.36
N ARG A 130 21.38 20.18 5.70
CA ARG A 130 21.87 18.93 6.31
C ARG A 130 22.77 18.15 5.37
N ARG A 131 22.47 18.14 4.07
CA ARG A 131 23.31 17.48 3.07
C ARG A 131 24.71 18.10 3.02
N GLN A 132 24.78 19.43 3.00
CA GLN A 132 26.06 20.16 3.01
C GLN A 132 26.88 19.90 4.27
N THR A 133 26.24 19.85 5.44
CA THR A 133 26.93 19.50 6.69
C THR A 133 27.49 18.08 6.64
N LEU A 134 26.70 17.11 6.16
CA LEU A 134 27.16 15.72 6.04
C LEU A 134 28.30 15.57 5.03
N GLU A 135 28.26 16.28 3.90
CA GLU A 135 29.36 16.29 2.93
C GLU A 135 30.66 16.85 3.55
N GLN A 136 30.57 17.91 4.35
CA GLN A 136 31.74 18.47 5.06
C GLN A 136 32.31 17.50 6.12
N GLU A 137 31.44 16.82 6.86
CA GLU A 137 31.87 15.82 7.84
C GLU A 137 32.54 14.62 7.17
N LEU A 138 32.01 14.14 6.03
CA LEU A 138 32.61 13.06 5.26
C LEU A 138 33.98 13.42 4.69
N ASP A 139 34.13 14.63 4.17
CA ASP A 139 35.42 15.14 3.67
C ASP A 139 36.47 15.22 4.80
N THR A 140 36.05 15.71 5.97
CA THR A 140 36.90 15.78 7.17
C THR A 140 37.37 14.39 7.61
N VAL A 141 36.46 13.41 7.62
CA VAL A 141 36.79 12.02 7.97
C VAL A 141 37.71 11.38 6.93
N ALA A 142 37.49 11.64 5.63
CA ALA A 142 38.32 11.11 4.56
C ALA A 142 39.76 11.62 4.64
N VAL A 143 39.97 12.90 4.95
CA VAL A 143 41.30 13.47 5.18
C VAL A 143 41.98 12.79 6.38
N ALA A 144 41.29 12.69 7.51
CA ALA A 144 41.84 12.06 8.72
C ALA A 144 42.22 10.58 8.49
N MET A 145 41.42 9.82 7.75
CA MET A 145 41.73 8.42 7.42
C MET A 145 42.97 8.28 6.52
N ASN A 146 43.21 9.24 5.63
CA ASN A 146 44.37 9.23 4.74
C ASN A 146 45.66 9.59 5.49
N GLU A 147 45.61 10.55 6.43
CA GLU A 147 46.75 10.91 7.29
C GLU A 147 47.13 9.78 8.25
N THR A 148 46.16 9.02 8.77
CA THR A 148 46.44 7.89 9.67
C THR A 148 47.04 6.68 8.95
N SER A 149 46.87 6.58 7.63
CA SER A 149 47.37 5.45 6.81
C SER A 149 48.82 5.64 6.33
N ASP A 150 49.36 6.86 6.35
CA ASP A 150 50.73 7.18 5.93
C ASP A 150 51.77 7.01 7.07
N GLU A 151 51.31 6.90 8.33
CA GLU A 151 52.16 6.72 9.53
C GLU A 151 52.35 5.27 9.99
N SER A 152 51.86 4.25 9.24
CA SER A 152 51.95 2.82 9.60
C SER A 152 52.88 2.00 8.70
#